data_AF-A0A3D0LSB0-F1
#
_entry.id   AF-A0A3D0LSB0-F1
#
_cell.length_a   1.000
_cell.length_b   1.000
_cell.length_c   1.000
_cell.angle_alpha   90.00
_cell.angle_beta   90.00
_cell.angle_gamma   90.00
#
_symmetry.space_group_name_H-M   'P 1'
#
loop_
_entity.id
_entity.type
_entity.pdbx_description
1 polymer ?
#
loop_
_entity_poly.entity_id
_entity_poly.type
_entity_poly.pdbx_seq_one_letter_code
_entity_poly.pdbx_strand_id
1 'polypeptide(L)'
;MVAITFPVLMILWFGGSIFAYAAVGHHPDLRVRRYNRIASYRFYGVTGALPIVLIFSDVLQGWAGGRLNMWLWVWALCALALIPWGLWDYVRSAREEWRDLVVEVGRHD
;
A
#
# COMPACT_ATOMS: atom_id res chain seq x y z
N MET A 1 -21.35 -17.34 -7.50
CA MET A 1 -20.68 -16.23 -8.22
C MET A 1 -19.73 -15.44 -7.32
N VAL A 2 -20.12 -15.04 -6.10
CA VAL A 2 -19.27 -14.29 -5.14
C VAL A 2 -17.91 -14.96 -4.84
N ALA A 3 -17.84 -16.29 -4.79
CA ALA A 3 -16.62 -17.04 -4.49
C ALA A 3 -15.48 -16.87 -5.52
N ILE A 4 -15.78 -16.52 -6.77
CA ILE A 4 -14.78 -16.34 -7.84
C ILE A 4 -14.33 -14.87 -7.91
N THR A 5 -15.22 -13.93 -7.59
CA THR A 5 -14.93 -12.50 -7.65
C THR A 5 -13.85 -12.09 -6.63
N PHE A 6 -13.90 -12.64 -5.42
CA PHE A 6 -12.98 -12.25 -4.35
C PHE A 6 -11.49 -12.58 -4.66
N PRO A 7 -11.13 -13.80 -5.13
CA PRO A 7 -9.76 -14.09 -5.56
C PRO A 7 -9.27 -13.22 -6.72
N VAL A 8 -10.11 -12.99 -7.73
CA VAL A 8 -9.75 -12.16 -8.90
C VAL A 8 -9.46 -10.72 -8.46
N LEU A 9 -10.30 -10.16 -7.60
CA LEU A 9 -10.12 -8.80 -7.10
C LEU A 9 -8.84 -8.66 -6.25
N MET A 10 -8.50 -9.69 -5.46
CA MET A 10 -7.25 -9.73 -4.70
C MET A 10 -6.02 -9.80 -5.59
N ILE A 11 -6.06 -10.59 -6.66
CA ILE A 11 -4.95 -10.65 -7.64
C ILE A 11 -4.78 -9.31 -8.33
N LEU A 12 -5.87 -8.65 -8.76
CA LEU A 12 -5.79 -7.33 -9.38
C LEU A 12 -5.28 -6.27 -8.40
N TRP A 13 -5.69 -6.34 -7.13
CA TRP A 13 -5.26 -5.40 -6.11
C TRP A 13 -3.78 -5.58 -5.73
N PHE A 14 -3.36 -6.80 -5.37
CA PHE A 14 -1.97 -7.09 -5.03
C PHE A 14 -1.04 -7.01 -6.25
N GLY A 15 -1.45 -7.59 -7.38
CA GLY A 15 -0.68 -7.52 -8.62
C GLY A 15 -0.55 -6.09 -9.13
N GLY A 16 -1.65 -5.32 -9.10
CA GLY A 16 -1.65 -3.91 -9.46
C GLY A 16 -0.75 -3.07 -8.54
N SER A 17 -0.75 -3.31 -7.23
CA SER A 17 0.13 -2.59 -6.30
C SER A 17 1.61 -2.91 -6.53
N ILE A 18 1.95 -4.17 -6.82
CA ILE A 18 3.33 -4.59 -7.10
C ILE A 18 3.80 -4.00 -8.43
N PHE A 19 2.94 -4.03 -9.46
CA PHE A 19 3.21 -3.42 -10.74
C PHE A 19 3.48 -1.92 -10.59
N ALA A 20 2.62 -1.19 -9.87
CA ALA A 20 2.82 0.23 -9.61
C ALA A 20 4.15 0.51 -8.89
N TYR A 21 4.49 -0.32 -7.88
CA TYR A 21 5.78 -0.23 -7.20
C TYR A 21 6.96 -0.41 -8.16
N ALA A 22 6.92 -1.44 -9.01
CA ALA A 22 7.97 -1.75 -9.97
C ALA A 22 8.12 -0.66 -11.05
N ALA A 23 7.00 -0.15 -11.57
CA ALA A 23 6.98 0.93 -12.57
C ALA A 23 7.72 2.18 -12.05
N VAL A 24 7.50 2.55 -10.79
CA VAL A 24 8.19 3.68 -10.15
C VAL A 24 9.62 3.33 -9.72
N GLY A 25 9.95 2.04 -9.60
CA GLY A 25 11.28 1.55 -9.23
C GLY A 25 12.40 1.97 -10.18
N HIS A 26 12.07 2.29 -11.43
CA HIS A 26 12.99 2.74 -12.48
C HIS A 26 12.97 4.26 -12.72
N HIS A 27 12.30 5.03 -11.86
CA HIS A 27 12.22 6.48 -12.02
C HIS A 27 13.63 7.13 -11.97
N PRO A 28 13.96 8.07 -12.87
CA PRO A 28 15.29 8.69 -12.92
C PRO A 28 15.66 9.42 -11.62
N ASP A 29 14.67 10.02 -10.95
CA ASP A 29 14.87 10.64 -9.64
C ASP A 29 14.88 9.62 -8.49
N LEU A 30 15.99 9.60 -7.74
CA LEU A 30 16.16 8.78 -6.54
C LEU A 30 15.20 9.16 -5.40
N ARG A 31 14.74 10.42 -5.33
CA ARG A 31 13.79 10.88 -4.30
C ARG A 31 12.44 10.20 -4.47
N VAL A 32 11.93 10.16 -5.71
CA VAL A 32 10.68 9.46 -6.05
C VAL A 32 10.78 7.99 -5.68
N ARG A 33 11.89 7.33 -6.04
CA ARG A 33 12.15 5.93 -5.67
C ARG A 33 12.17 5.72 -4.15
N ARG A 34 12.77 6.65 -3.40
CA ARG A 34 12.84 6.57 -1.93
C ARG A 34 11.47 6.69 -1.28
N TYR A 35 10.66 7.69 -1.69
CA TYR A 35 9.30 7.86 -1.18
C TYR A 35 8.44 6.64 -1.49
N ASN A 36 8.50 6.14 -2.73
CA ASN A 36 7.79 4.92 -3.14
C ASN A 36 8.22 3.72 -2.29
N ARG A 37 9.52 3.50 -2.07
CA ARG A 37 10.02 2.38 -1.26
C ARG A 37 9.52 2.42 0.18
N ILE A 38 9.53 3.59 0.82
CA ILE A 38 9.07 3.75 2.21
C ILE A 38 7.55 3.55 2.29
N ALA A 39 6.79 4.17 1.39
CA ALA A 39 5.33 4.03 1.34
C ALA A 39 4.92 2.57 1.11
N SER A 40 5.54 1.90 0.13
CA SER A 40 5.30 0.49 -0.15
C SER A 40 5.72 -0.42 1.00
N TYR A 41 6.84 -0.16 1.67
CA TYR A 41 7.24 -0.94 2.84
C TYR A 41 6.18 -0.92 3.95
N ARG A 42 5.62 0.27 4.26
CA ARG A 42 4.54 0.40 5.25
C ARG A 42 3.24 -0.28 4.77
N PHE A 43 2.86 -0.06 3.51
CA PHE A 43 1.68 -0.69 2.93
C PHE A 43 1.77 -2.22 2.98
N TYR A 44 2.86 -2.81 2.48
CA TYR A 44 3.04 -4.26 2.48
C TYR A 44 3.21 -4.86 3.88
N GLY A 45 3.78 -4.11 4.83
CA GLY A 45 3.81 -4.53 6.24
C GLY A 45 2.40 -4.65 6.82
N VAL A 46 1.53 -3.67 6.57
CA VAL A 46 0.14 -3.68 7.06
C VAL A 46 -0.71 -4.72 6.33
N THR A 47 -0.65 -4.78 5.00
CA THR A 47 -1.44 -5.74 4.21
C THR A 47 -0.98 -7.17 4.41
N GLY A 48 0.32 -7.40 4.59
CA GLY A 48 0.88 -8.71 4.94
C GLY A 48 0.47 -9.22 6.32
N ALA A 49 0.02 -8.35 7.23
CA ALA A 49 -0.52 -8.74 8.53
C ALA A 49 -1.99 -9.19 8.45
N LEU A 50 -2.75 -8.82 7.40
CA LEU A 50 -4.17 -9.16 7.27
C LEU A 50 -4.45 -10.68 7.20
N PRO A 51 -3.63 -11.52 6.53
CA PRO A 51 -3.78 -12.97 6.61
C PRO A 51 -3.68 -13.52 8.03
N ILE A 52 -2.82 -12.93 8.88
CA ILE A 52 -2.69 -13.33 10.30
C ILE A 52 -3.99 -13.02 11.04
N VAL A 53 -4.54 -11.81 10.83
CA VAL A 53 -5.85 -11.43 11.37
C VAL A 53 -6.96 -12.40 10.93
N LEU A 54 -6.91 -12.85 9.67
CA LEU A 54 -7.88 -13.82 9.13
C LEU A 54 -7.76 -15.20 9.81
N ILE A 55 -6.53 -15.68 10.01
CA ILE A 55 -6.25 -16.96 10.68
C ILE A 55 -6.77 -16.96 12.12
N PHE A 56 -6.60 -15.84 12.84
CA PHE A 56 -7.05 -15.70 14.23
C PHE A 56 -8.43 -15.04 14.38
N SER A 57 -9.22 -15.03 13.30
CA SER A 57 -10.47 -14.27 13.27
C SER A 57 -11.48 -14.72 14.33
N ASP A 58 -11.62 -16.03 14.60
CA ASP A 58 -12.54 -16.54 15.62
C ASP A 58 -12.20 -16.04 17.02
N VAL A 59 -10.91 -15.99 17.36
CA VAL A 59 -10.43 -15.45 18.63
C VAL A 59 -10.69 -13.96 18.70
N LEU A 60 -10.30 -13.21 17.65
CA LEU A 60 -10.47 -11.76 17.58
C LEU A 60 -11.94 -11.33 17.61
N GLN A 61 -12.85 -12.12 17.03
CA GLN A 61 -14.29 -11.87 17.06
C GLN A 61 -14.86 -11.91 18.49
N GLY A 62 -14.39 -12.84 19.32
CA GLY A 62 -14.79 -12.94 20.73
C GLY A 62 -14.38 -11.70 21.54
N TRP A 63 -13.16 -11.19 21.30
CA TRP A 63 -12.66 -9.98 21.96
C TRP A 63 -13.31 -8.71 21.44
N ALA A 64 -13.58 -8.63 20.13
CA ALA A 64 -14.13 -7.44 19.51
C ALA A 64 -15.66 -7.32 19.66
N GLY A 65 -16.36 -8.28 20.28
CA GLY A 65 -17.81 -8.22 20.44
C GLY A 65 -18.60 -8.48 19.15
N GLY A 66 -18.02 -9.24 18.22
CA GLY A 66 -18.67 -9.70 17.00
C GLY A 66 -17.90 -9.43 15.71
N ARG A 67 -18.29 -10.12 14.64
CA ARG A 67 -17.63 -10.09 13.33
C ARG A 67 -17.52 -8.70 12.72
N LEU A 68 -18.60 -7.92 12.78
CA LEU A 68 -18.62 -6.59 12.16
C LEU A 68 -17.74 -5.60 12.92
N ASN A 69 -17.78 -5.62 14.25
CA ASN A 69 -16.94 -4.75 15.08
C ASN A 69 -15.45 -5.10 14.94
N MET A 70 -15.10 -6.39 14.84
CA MET A 70 -13.74 -6.82 14.54
C MET A 70 -13.21 -6.21 13.24
N TRP A 71 -13.97 -6.31 12.14
CA TRP A 71 -13.53 -5.74 10.86
C TRP A 71 -13.43 -4.22 10.91
N LEU A 72 -14.33 -3.53 11.62
CA LEU A 72 -14.21 -2.09 11.84
C LEU A 72 -12.91 -1.72 12.57
N TRP A 73 -12.55 -2.46 13.63
CA TRP A 73 -11.29 -2.26 14.35
C TRP A 73 -10.06 -2.51 13.46
N VAL A 74 -10.08 -3.60 12.68
CA VAL A 74 -8.98 -3.92 11.76
C VAL A 74 -8.80 -2.79 10.74
N TRP A 75 -9.88 -2.34 10.09
CA TRP A 75 -9.81 -1.24 9.13
C TRP A 75 -9.39 0.07 9.78
N ALA A 76 -9.87 0.37 10.99
CA ALA A 76 -9.45 1.55 11.75
C ALA A 76 -7.96 1.52 12.08
N LEU A 77 -7.42 0.37 12.50
CA LEU A 77 -5.99 0.20 12.76
C LEU A 77 -5.16 0.34 11.48
N CYS A 78 -5.60 -0.26 10.36
CA CYS A 78 -4.93 -0.08 9.07
C CYS A 78 -4.93 1.39 8.63
N ALA A 79 -6.06 2.07 8.76
CA ALA A 79 -6.20 3.49 8.45
C ALA A 79 -5.27 4.35 9.32
N LEU A 80 -5.24 4.11 10.63
CA LEU A 80 -4.35 4.82 11.56
C LEU A 80 -2.86 4.51 11.31
N ALA A 81 -2.53 3.30 10.86
CA ALA A 81 -1.16 2.93 10.55
C ALA A 81 -0.66 3.51 9.22
N LEU A 82 -1.54 3.68 8.23
CA LEU A 82 -1.14 4.09 6.87
C LEU A 82 -1.42 5.58 6.58
N ILE A 83 -2.59 6.09 6.94
CA ILE A 83 -3.04 7.43 6.52
C ILE A 83 -2.17 8.54 7.12
N PRO A 84 -1.87 8.58 8.44
CA PRO A 84 -1.06 9.66 9.01
C PRO A 84 0.33 9.72 8.39
N TRP A 85 0.95 8.55 8.20
CA TRP A 85 2.28 8.43 7.61
C TRP A 85 2.30 8.78 6.13
N GLY A 86 1.30 8.33 5.37
CA GLY A 86 1.15 8.69 3.96
C GLY A 86 0.89 10.18 3.77
N LEU A 87 0.05 10.79 4.63
CA LEU A 87 -0.22 12.22 4.59
C LEU A 87 1.02 13.03 4.96
N TRP A 88 1.80 12.57 5.94
CA TRP A 88 3.06 13.22 6.29
C TRP A 88 4.06 13.17 5.13
N ASP A 89 4.24 12.01 4.50
CA ASP A 89 5.14 11.87 3.35
C ASP A 89 4.66 12.73 2.16
N TYR A 90 3.35 12.85 1.95
CA TYR A 90 2.76 13.73 0.94
C TYR A 90 3.06 15.22 1.22
N VAL A 91 2.83 15.68 2.44
CA VAL A 91 3.12 17.07 2.82
C VAL A 91 4.62 17.35 2.75
N ARG A 92 5.45 16.37 3.13
CA ARG A 92 6.90 16.49 3.05
C ARG A 92 7.38 16.57 1.61
N SER A 93 6.87 15.71 0.73
CA SER A 93 7.24 15.70 -0.68
C SER A 93 6.80 16.97 -1.40
N ALA A 94 5.67 17.56 -1.01
CA ALA A 94 5.19 18.85 -1.53
C ALA A 94 6.08 20.05 -1.14
N ARG A 95 6.89 19.92 -0.09
CA ARG A 95 7.81 20.97 0.39
C ARG A 95 9.23 20.83 -0.14
N GLU A 96 9.54 19.76 -0.86
CA GLU A 96 10.86 19.60 -1.46
C GLU A 96 11.00 20.42 -2.74
N GLU A 97 12.19 20.97 -2.97
CA GLU A 97 12.53 21.53 -4.28
C GLU A 97 12.70 20.40 -5.28
N TRP A 98 11.71 20.26 -6.15
CA TRP A 98 11.75 19.39 -7.32
C TRP A 98 12.56 20.07 -8.42
N ARG A 99 13.49 19.32 -9.01
CA ARG A 99 14.29 19.78 -10.14
C ARG A 99 13.72 19.17 -11.41
N ASP A 100 13.65 19.98 -12.45
CA ASP A 100 13.33 19.46 -13.77
C ASP A 100 14.40 18.45 -14.19
N LEU A 101 13.93 17.31 -14.70
CA LEU A 101 14.78 16.21 -15.14
C LEU A 101 14.88 16.26 -16.65
N VAL A 102 16.10 16.38 -17.18
CA VAL A 102 16.36 16.13 -18.60
C VAL A 102 16.44 14.61 -18.77
N VAL A 103 15.39 14.02 -19.32
CA VAL A 103 15.38 12.60 -19.65
C VAL A 103 16.04 12.45 -21.02
N GLU A 104 17.20 11.79 -21.05
CA GLU A 104 17.82 11.39 -22.32
C GLU A 104 16.95 10.32 -22.96
N VAL A 105 16.15 10.73 -23.95
CA VAL A 105 15.40 9.79 -24.79
C VAL A 105 16.41 9.14 -25.72
N GLY A 106 16.80 7.90 -25.41
CA GLY A 106 17.60 7.09 -26.32
C GLY A 106 16.89 7.03 -27.67
N ARG A 107 17.52 7.61 -28.70
CA ARG A 107 17.06 7.51 -30.07
C ARG A 107 17.24 6.04 -30.47
N HIS A 108 16.14 5.31 -30.55
CA HIS A 108 16.14 3.98 -31.12
C HIS A 108 16.26 4.13 -32.63
N ASP A 109 17.51 4.17 -33.12
CA ASP A 109 17.86 4.07 -34.53
C ASP A 109 17.79 2.60 -35.00
#